data_AF-A0A1Q7YK12-F1
#
_entry.id   AF-A0A1Q7YK12-F1
#
_cell.length_a   1.000
_cell.length_b   1.000
_cell.length_c   1.000
_cell.angle_alpha   90.00
_cell.angle_beta   90.00
_cell.angle_gamma   90.00
#
_symmetry.space_group_name_H-M   'P 1'
#
loop_
_entity.id
_entity.type
_entity.pdbx_description
1 polymer ?
#
loop_
_entity_poly.entity_id
_entity_poly.type
_entity_poly.pdbx_seq_one_letter_code
_entity_poly.pdbx_strand_id
1 'polypeptide(L)'
;MNKLRNIFFVIVGILMMTMTAFAQGAGTEVGDNSFSVSKYKAIAAVFGFAIAVAGGAIGQSRIAAAAVEGAARNPGAAGRIQTMMILGLALIESLVLFALLVVFTRA
;
A
#
# COMPACT_ATOMS: atom_id res chain seq x y z
N MET A 1 -9.67 -6.92 26.77
CA MET A 1 -8.58 -7.86 26.40
C MET A 1 -7.94 -7.56 25.05
N ASN A 2 -8.69 -7.11 24.03
CA ASN A 2 -8.12 -6.83 22.70
C ASN A 2 -7.13 -5.66 22.68
N LYS A 3 -7.37 -4.59 23.46
CA LYS A 3 -6.47 -3.44 23.53
C LYS A 3 -5.10 -3.77 24.13
N LEU A 4 -5.08 -4.57 25.21
CA LEU A 4 -3.84 -5.00 25.86
C LEU A 4 -3.05 -5.96 24.96
N ARG A 5 -3.74 -6.86 24.26
CA ARG A 5 -3.14 -7.74 23.25
C ARG A 5 -2.53 -6.95 22.09
N ASN A 6 -3.24 -5.93 21.57
CA ASN A 6 -2.73 -5.09 20.49
C ASN A 6 -1.54 -4.24 20.94
N ILE A 7 -1.57 -3.70 22.17
CA ILE A 7 -0.44 -2.94 22.75
C ILE A 7 0.79 -3.85 22.92
N PHE A 8 0.59 -5.08 23.39
CA PHE A 8 1.66 -6.07 23.50
C PHE A 8 2.31 -6.37 22.14
N PHE A 9 1.51 -6.61 21.09
CA PHE A 9 2.03 -6.84 19.74
C PHE A 9 2.76 -5.62 19.16
N VAL A 10 2.30 -4.40 19.45
CA VAL A 10 2.98 -3.16 19.04
C VAL A 10 4.34 -3.01 19.75
N ILE A 11 4.40 -3.26 21.06
CA ILE A 11 5.65 -3.17 21.84
C ILE A 11 6.67 -4.21 21.38
N VAL A 12 6.24 -5.46 21.18
CA VAL A 12 7.10 -6.53 20.65
C VAL A 12 7.57 -6.19 19.23
N GLY A 13 6.69 -5.67 18.37
CA GLY A 13 7.06 -5.22 17.03
C GLY A 13 8.13 -4.14 17.03
N ILE A 14 8.01 -3.14 17.91
CA ILE A 14 9.00 -2.07 18.07
C ILE A 14 10.34 -2.63 18.58
N LEU A 15 10.32 -3.52 19.58
CA LEU A 15 11.52 -4.17 20.11
C LEU A 15 12.23 -5.08 19.11
N MET A 16 11.50 -5.68 18.17
CA MET A 16 12.11 -6.51 17.12
C MET A 16 12.81 -5.67 16.05
N MET A 17 12.35 -4.44 15.79
CA MET A 17 13.01 -3.53 14.84
C MET A 17 14.34 -2.98 15.36
N THR A 18 14.55 -2.92 16.68
CA THR A 18 15.79 -2.41 17.29
C THR A 18 16.94 -3.43 17.30
N MET A 19 16.71 -4.70 16.96
CA MET A 19 17.77 -5.73 16.89
C MET A 19 18.82 -5.43 15.80
N THR A 20 18.47 -4.63 14.79
CA THR A 20 19.41 -4.21 13.74
C THR A 20 20.50 -3.26 14.26
N ALA A 21 20.21 -2.48 15.31
CA ALA A 21 21.16 -1.54 15.92
C ALA A 21 22.27 -2.25 16.73
N PHE A 22 22.00 -3.44 17.29
CA PHE A 22 22.98 -4.22 18.07
C PHE A 22 23.80 -5.21 17.22
N ALA A 23 23.49 -5.35 15.92
CA ALA A 23 24.25 -6.17 14.98
C ALA A 23 25.33 -5.39 14.21
N GLN A 24 25.43 -4.07 14.41
CA GLN A 24 26.47 -3.23 13.83
C GLN A 24 27.80 -3.46 14.58
N GLY A 25 28.54 -4.48 14.18
CA GLY A 25 29.86 -4.78 14.72
C GLY A 25 30.80 -3.57 14.59
N ALA A 26 31.49 -3.23 15.68
CA ALA A 26 32.56 -2.25 15.67
C ALA A 26 33.74 -2.77 14.84
N GLY A 27 33.89 -2.30 13.61
CA GLY A 27 35.03 -2.61 12.76
C GLY A 27 34.62 -2.98 11.34
N THR A 28 35.04 -2.14 10.40
CA THR A 28 34.84 -2.24 8.95
C THR A 28 33.42 -1.91 8.50
N GLU A 29 33.25 -0.64 8.07
CA GLU A 29 32.15 -0.27 7.18
C GLU A 29 32.25 -1.16 5.94
N VAL A 30 31.43 -2.21 5.88
CA VAL A 30 31.12 -2.87 4.61
C VAL A 30 30.33 -1.84 3.84
N GLY A 31 31.05 -0.94 3.15
CA GLY A 31 30.45 0.11 2.34
C GLY A 31 29.39 -0.49 1.43
N ASP A 32 28.27 0.23 1.29
CA ASP A 32 27.15 -0.21 0.46
C ASP A 32 27.65 -0.66 -0.90
N ASN A 33 27.63 -1.97 -1.13
CA ASN A 33 27.96 -2.55 -2.41
C ASN A 33 26.70 -2.58 -3.29
N SER A 34 26.88 -2.66 -4.61
CA SER A 34 25.76 -2.63 -5.56
C SER A 34 24.70 -3.70 -5.27
N PHE A 35 25.10 -4.83 -4.68
CA PHE A 35 24.18 -5.90 -4.29
C PHE A 35 23.31 -5.52 -3.08
N SER A 36 23.89 -4.92 -2.03
CA SER A 36 23.15 -4.39 -0.87
C SER A 36 22.13 -3.32 -1.30
N VAL A 37 22.56 -2.36 -2.12
CA VAL A 37 21.68 -1.28 -2.62
C VAL A 37 20.53 -1.84 -3.47
N SER A 38 20.80 -2.78 -4.38
CA SER A 38 19.75 -3.43 -5.18
C SER A 38 18.73 -4.18 -4.33
N LYS A 39 19.17 -4.89 -3.28
CA LYS A 39 18.25 -5.61 -2.39
C LYS A 39 17.31 -4.66 -1.65
N TYR A 40 17.84 -3.58 -1.07
CA TYR A 40 17.02 -2.62 -0.34
C TYR A 40 16.07 -1.86 -1.26
N LYS A 41 16.50 -1.50 -2.48
CA LYS A 41 15.63 -0.89 -3.50
C LYS A 41 14.45 -1.80 -3.87
N ALA A 42 14.71 -3.06 -4.17
CA ALA A 42 13.67 -4.02 -4.55
C ALA A 42 12.62 -4.20 -3.43
N ILE A 43 13.07 -4.35 -2.18
CA ILE A 43 12.17 -4.50 -1.04
C ILE A 43 11.34 -3.23 -0.82
N ALA A 44 11.99 -2.05 -0.83
CA ALA A 44 11.31 -0.78 -0.64
C ALA A 44 10.27 -0.51 -1.74
N ALA A 45 10.59 -0.86 -2.99
CA ALA A 45 9.69 -0.69 -4.11
C ALA A 45 8.44 -1.58 -4.01
N VAL A 46 8.61 -2.88 -3.71
CA VAL A 46 7.47 -3.80 -3.55
C VAL A 46 6.59 -3.41 -2.36
N PHE A 47 7.19 -3.03 -1.23
CA PHE A 47 6.43 -2.56 -0.06
C PHE A 47 5.68 -1.26 -0.34
N GLY A 48 6.35 -0.28 -0.96
CA GLY A 48 5.72 0.99 -1.34
C GLY A 48 4.54 0.77 -2.30
N PHE A 49 4.72 -0.11 -3.29
CA PHE A 49 3.66 -0.47 -4.22
C PHE A 49 2.49 -1.17 -3.53
N ALA A 50 2.76 -2.13 -2.65
CA ALA A 50 1.73 -2.87 -1.93
C ALA A 50 0.83 -1.94 -1.09
N ILE A 51 1.42 -0.93 -0.45
CA ILE A 51 0.67 0.08 0.31
C ILE A 51 -0.21 0.92 -0.62
N ALA A 52 0.32 1.37 -1.76
CA ALA A 52 -0.44 2.13 -2.74
C ALA A 52 -1.64 1.34 -3.30
N VAL A 53 -1.41 0.07 -3.68
CA VAL A 53 -2.47 -0.84 -4.16
C VAL A 53 -3.51 -1.11 -3.07
N ALA A 54 -3.10 -1.31 -1.81
CA ALA A 54 -4.02 -1.50 -0.70
C ALA A 54 -4.93 -0.28 -0.50
N GLY A 55 -4.38 0.93 -0.57
CA GLY A 55 -5.17 2.17 -0.53
C GLY A 55 -6.15 2.27 -1.70
N GLY A 56 -5.71 1.93 -2.92
CA GLY A 56 -6.55 1.88 -4.11
C GLY A 56 -7.72 0.90 -3.96
N ALA A 57 -7.46 -0.33 -3.53
CA ALA A 57 -8.49 -1.36 -3.34
C ALA A 57 -9.56 -0.95 -2.30
N ILE A 58 -9.16 -0.30 -1.21
CA ILE A 58 -10.09 0.23 -0.20
C ILE A 58 -10.98 1.32 -0.82
N GLY A 59 -10.41 2.23 -1.61
CA GLY A 59 -11.18 3.27 -2.30
C GLY A 59 -12.15 2.69 -3.34
N GLN A 60 -11.67 1.78 -4.19
CA GLN A 60 -12.47 1.17 -5.27
C GLN A 60 -13.63 0.34 -4.73
N SER A 61 -13.43 -0.47 -3.69
CA SER A 61 -14.49 -1.29 -3.09
C SER A 61 -15.65 -0.44 -2.56
N ARG A 62 -15.36 0.71 -1.95
CA ARG A 62 -16.38 1.65 -1.47
C ARG A 62 -17.16 2.30 -2.61
N ILE A 63 -16.49 2.70 -3.68
CA ILE A 63 -17.14 3.26 -4.87
C ILE A 63 -18.06 2.22 -5.50
N ALA A 64 -17.57 0.98 -5.68
CA ALA A 64 -18.36 -0.11 -6.25
C ALA A 64 -19.59 -0.44 -5.41
N ALA A 65 -19.43 -0.58 -4.08
CA ALA A 65 -20.56 -0.83 -3.18
C ALA A 65 -21.62 0.28 -3.24
N ALA A 66 -21.20 1.55 -3.19
CA ALA A 66 -22.10 2.68 -3.28
C ALA A 66 -22.82 2.76 -4.64
N ALA A 67 -22.14 2.42 -5.73
CA ALA A 67 -22.73 2.40 -7.07
C ALA A 67 -23.80 1.30 -7.20
N VAL A 68 -23.52 0.08 -6.71
CA VAL A 68 -24.48 -1.03 -6.76
C VAL A 68 -25.72 -0.73 -5.91
N GLU A 69 -25.54 -0.23 -4.69
CA GLU A 69 -26.67 0.19 -3.85
C GLU A 69 -27.47 1.33 -4.48
N GLY A 70 -26.78 2.33 -5.04
CA GLY A 70 -27.40 3.46 -5.71
C GLY A 70 -28.25 3.02 -6.91
N ALA A 71 -27.72 2.10 -7.72
CA ALA A 71 -28.41 1.57 -8.89
C ALA A 71 -29.62 0.72 -8.50
N ALA A 72 -29.52 -0.07 -7.42
CA ALA A 72 -30.63 -0.86 -6.90
C ALA A 72 -31.77 0.01 -6.35
N ARG A 73 -31.44 1.10 -5.64
CA ARG A 73 -32.45 2.03 -5.09
C ARG A 73 -33.08 2.92 -6.17
N ASN A 74 -32.34 3.26 -7.23
CA ASN A 74 -32.80 4.15 -8.30
C ASN A 74 -32.44 3.61 -9.70
N PRO A 75 -33.15 2.57 -10.18
CA PRO A 75 -32.83 1.91 -11.45
C PRO A 75 -32.92 2.84 -12.67
N GLY A 76 -33.79 3.86 -12.63
CA GLY A 76 -33.89 4.87 -13.70
C GLY A 76 -32.64 5.76 -13.85
N ALA A 77 -31.76 5.80 -12.84
CA ALA A 77 -30.51 6.56 -12.86
C ALA A 77 -29.26 5.67 -13.03
N ALA A 78 -29.42 4.36 -13.22
CA ALA A 78 -28.32 3.40 -13.21
C ALA A 78 -27.19 3.73 -14.20
N GLY A 79 -27.53 4.17 -15.43
CA GLY A 79 -26.52 4.55 -16.42
C GLY A 79 -25.67 5.76 -16.00
N ARG A 80 -26.29 6.76 -15.35
CA ARG A 80 -25.57 7.92 -14.81
C ARG A 80 -24.68 7.51 -13.62
N ILE A 81 -25.19 6.63 -12.75
CA ILE A 81 -24.41 6.08 -11.62
C ILE A 81 -23.19 5.33 -12.12
N GLN A 82 -23.35 4.48 -13.14
CA GLN A 82 -22.23 3.75 -13.75
C GLN A 82 -21.19 4.71 -14.33
N THR A 83 -21.61 5.78 -15.00
CA THR A 83 -20.68 6.78 -15.55
C THR A 83 -19.87 7.45 -14.45
N MET A 84 -20.52 7.89 -13.36
CA MET A 84 -19.83 8.48 -12.21
C MET A 84 -18.92 7.48 -11.49
N MET A 85 -19.34 6.21 -11.39
CA MET A 85 -18.54 5.12 -10.83
C MET A 85 -17.25 4.93 -11.64
N ILE A 86 -17.34 4.82 -12.98
CA ILE A 86 -16.18 4.62 -13.86
C ILE A 86 -15.20 5.79 -13.73
N LEU A 87 -15.70 7.04 -13.70
CA LEU A 87 -14.84 8.21 -13.49
C LEU A 87 -14.11 8.15 -12.14
N GLY A 88 -14.81 7.80 -11.06
CA GLY A 88 -14.21 7.64 -9.73
C GLY A 88 -13.15 6.52 -9.70
N LEU A 89 -13.45 5.36 -10.30
CA LEU A 89 -12.52 4.24 -10.40
C LEU A 89 -11.30 4.59 -11.25
N ALA A 90 -11.48 5.28 -12.38
CA ALA A 90 -10.38 5.70 -13.25
C ALA A 90 -9.41 6.67 -12.54
N LEU A 91 -9.92 7.58 -11.71
CA LEU A 91 -9.07 8.48 -10.92
C LEU A 91 -8.26 7.72 -9.86
N ILE A 92 -8.85 6.77 -9.15
CA ILE A 92 -8.09 5.92 -8.21
C ILE A 92 -7.03 5.12 -8.96
N GLU A 93 -7.39 4.54 -10.11
CA GLU A 93 -6.48 3.68 -10.84
C GLU A 93 -5.33 4.44 -11.48
N SER A 94 -5.53 5.72 -11.84
CA SER A 94 -4.44 6.57 -12.29
C SER A 94 -3.34 6.73 -11.23
N LEU A 95 -3.69 6.77 -9.94
CA LEU A 95 -2.73 6.86 -8.84
C LEU A 95 -1.98 5.53 -8.65
N VAL A 96 -2.69 4.41 -8.73
CA VAL A 96 -2.10 3.07 -8.61
C VAL A 96 -1.16 2.78 -9.79
N LEU A 97 -1.57 3.14 -11.01
CA LEU A 97 -0.72 3.02 -12.20
C LEU A 97 0.48 3.96 -12.17
N PHE A 98 0.35 5.16 -11.60
CA PHE A 98 1.50 6.03 -11.39
C PHE A 98 2.50 5.42 -10.39
N ALA A 99 2.02 4.83 -9.30
CA ALA A 99 2.87 4.09 -8.36
C ALA A 99 3.55 2.88 -9.04
N LEU A 100 2.81 2.13 -9.86
CA LEU A 100 3.35 1.03 -10.66
C LEU A 100 4.44 1.52 -11.61
N LEU A 101 4.24 2.64 -12.29
CA LEU A 101 5.21 3.23 -13.21
C LEU A 101 6.51 3.62 -12.47
N VAL A 102 6.40 4.25 -11.31
CA VAL A 102 7.57 4.61 -10.50
C VAL A 102 8.35 3.37 -10.09
N VAL A 103 7.66 2.34 -9.63
CA VAL A 103 8.28 1.05 -9.24
C VAL A 103 8.93 0.39 -10.46
N PHE A 104 8.22 0.29 -11.58
CA PHE A 104 8.74 -0.33 -12.80
C PHE A 104 9.98 0.39 -13.37
N THR A 105 10.08 1.70 -13.20
CA THR A 105 11.18 2.51 -13.76
C THR A 105 12.33 2.78 -12.80
N ARG A 106 12.15 2.59 -11.48
CA ARG A 106 13.13 2.99 -10.45
C ARG A 106 13.48 1.90 -9.42
N ALA A 107 12.75 0.78 -9.40
CA ALA A 107 13.05 -0.37 -8.53
C ALA A 107 14.21 -1.21 -9.05
#